data_AF-A0AAV9GZL6-F1
#
_entry.id   AF-A0AAV9GZL6-F1
#
_cell.length_a   1.000
_cell.length_b   1.000
_cell.length_c   1.000
_cell.angle_alpha   90.00
_cell.angle_beta   90.00
_cell.angle_gamma   90.00
#
_symmetry.space_group_name_H-M   'P 1'
#
loop_
_entity.id
_entity.type
_entity.pdbx_description
1 polymer ?
#
loop_
_entity_poly.entity_id
_entity_poly.type
_entity_poly.pdbx_seq_one_letter_code
_entity_poly.pdbx_strand_id
1 'polypeptide(L)'
;MPVHQSGLVAQSQQYSTAVIACANVQGTAAAVPSIGERSDDSYKQLVPGSQRAVTSPLVTWQPLQTARLRLLPTATTWLRNLTNTPTGKPDVVTGMQNFPFVHSYSNHCAPEFGVVKLTNIPYATTKAEILAMIGRNAKLPKDAYEPVHIIMEKVTAKTQDAYVEFLTVEDAERAVQRYADLVDHRRQPRLGQRPVELELSSQEALLKDLFPFAFGVAWNGATPVIQPEIKDSPWTKFKGFVTAEEIHNLLRAVEMPQRGPYSRDVPQRPYECMISTIKKFPWFCPEYVSVMQRHLIYSGTLKLATILRKTLNSPQHDKQDGKVNEQLMQRFFQAAMLCPGFSIVQKDNIAQACELKKSLKGFNIPAYADSWAHQHTLCPKPGVPVDVLEWYIALIREETTNFLTQNIHEKTLSEIPHKLEDTDDHGYFGFAWVELNLPDQKALAQWTLKDLGNLEMCVFRAIVERALRRAA
;
A
#
# COMPACT_ATOMS: atom_id res chain seq x y z
N MET A 1 27.17 -41.87 -49.40
CA MET A 1 27.52 -41.53 -48.01
C MET A 1 26.57 -40.43 -47.52
N PRO A 2 25.65 -40.73 -46.59
CA PRO A 2 24.77 -39.75 -45.95
C PRO A 2 25.34 -39.35 -44.58
N VAL A 3 25.29 -38.07 -44.21
CA VAL A 3 25.63 -37.61 -42.84
C VAL A 3 24.61 -36.56 -42.37
N HIS A 4 23.78 -37.05 -41.43
CA HIS A 4 23.19 -36.44 -40.25
C HIS A 4 22.44 -35.09 -40.26
N GLN A 5 21.11 -35.23 -40.17
CA GLN A 5 20.24 -34.41 -39.32
C GLN A 5 20.49 -34.73 -37.83
N SER A 6 20.84 -33.72 -37.03
CA SER A 6 20.66 -33.70 -35.56
C SER A 6 21.05 -32.32 -35.00
N GLY A 7 20.09 -31.43 -34.77
CA GLY A 7 20.41 -30.10 -34.23
C GLY A 7 19.26 -29.20 -33.75
N LEU A 8 18.03 -29.68 -33.66
CA LEU A 8 16.87 -28.82 -33.30
C LEU A 8 16.06 -29.29 -32.08
N VAL A 9 16.53 -30.32 -31.37
CA VAL A 9 15.84 -30.86 -30.17
C VAL A 9 16.46 -30.36 -28.84
N ALA A 10 17.61 -29.67 -28.89
CA ALA A 10 18.35 -29.30 -27.67
C ALA A 10 17.98 -27.93 -27.05
N GLN A 11 17.26 -27.04 -27.75
CA GLN A 11 16.91 -25.71 -27.22
C GLN A 11 15.59 -25.65 -26.46
N SER A 12 14.69 -26.64 -26.62
CA SER A 12 13.41 -26.68 -25.88
C SER A 12 13.56 -27.23 -24.45
N GLN A 13 14.62 -27.98 -24.15
CA GLN A 13 14.87 -28.50 -22.80
C GLN A 13 15.53 -27.47 -21.85
N GLN A 14 16.25 -26.46 -22.37
CA GLN A 14 16.90 -25.44 -21.54
C GLN A 14 15.92 -24.44 -20.89
N TYR A 15 14.75 -24.21 -21.48
CA TYR A 15 13.71 -23.35 -20.88
C TYR A 15 12.90 -24.05 -19.78
N SER A 16 12.82 -25.38 -19.81
CA SER A 16 12.14 -26.16 -18.75
C SER A 16 12.98 -26.22 -17.46
N THR A 17 14.31 -26.19 -17.58
CA THR A 17 15.22 -26.18 -16.42
C THR A 17 15.29 -24.81 -15.72
N ALA A 18 15.04 -23.71 -16.44
CA ALA A 18 15.05 -22.36 -15.86
C ALA A 18 13.86 -22.10 -14.90
N VAL A 19 12.69 -22.72 -15.18
CA VAL A 19 11.50 -22.64 -14.32
C VAL A 19 11.68 -23.39 -13.00
N ILE A 20 12.54 -24.42 -12.98
CA ILE A 20 12.92 -25.15 -11.76
C ILE A 20 14.09 -24.45 -11.02
N ALA A 21 14.98 -23.76 -11.73
CA ALA A 21 16.12 -23.07 -11.13
C ALA A 21 15.72 -21.85 -10.28
N CYS A 22 14.65 -21.12 -10.64
CA CYS A 22 14.12 -20.04 -9.79
C CYS A 22 13.43 -20.54 -8.50
N ALA A 23 13.05 -21.82 -8.44
CA ALA A 23 12.46 -22.45 -7.26
C ALA A 23 13.49 -23.14 -6.34
N ASN A 24 14.75 -23.27 -6.77
CA ASN A 24 15.80 -24.02 -6.08
C ASN A 24 16.98 -23.16 -5.59
N VAL A 25 16.74 -21.92 -5.18
CA VAL A 25 17.68 -21.22 -4.29
C VAL A 25 17.40 -21.70 -2.85
N GLN A 26 17.91 -22.88 -2.52
CA GLN A 26 18.09 -23.27 -1.12
C GLN A 26 19.12 -22.33 -0.50
N GLY A 27 18.63 -21.24 0.09
CA GLY A 27 19.42 -20.43 1.00
C GLY A 27 19.85 -21.32 2.16
N THR A 28 21.17 -21.48 2.31
CA THR A 28 21.81 -22.10 3.47
C THR A 28 21.21 -21.54 4.75
N ALA A 29 20.46 -22.37 5.47
CA ALA A 29 19.93 -22.06 6.78
C ALA A 29 21.10 -21.85 7.76
N ALA A 30 21.50 -20.59 7.97
CA ALA A 30 22.32 -20.22 9.10
C ALA A 30 21.48 -20.34 10.37
N ALA A 31 22.00 -21.05 11.37
CA ALA A 31 21.33 -21.37 12.62
C ALA A 31 20.76 -20.11 13.32
N VAL A 32 19.48 -20.19 13.68
CA VAL A 32 18.76 -19.19 14.47
C VAL A 32 19.12 -19.36 15.95
N PRO A 33 19.61 -18.33 16.66
CA PRO A 33 19.61 -18.35 18.13
C PRO A 33 18.17 -18.11 18.62
N SER A 34 17.70 -19.00 19.49
CA SER A 34 16.37 -18.93 20.09
C SER A 34 16.21 -17.67 20.96
N ILE A 35 15.18 -16.88 20.67
CA ILE A 35 14.67 -15.84 21.56
C ILE A 35 13.20 -16.15 21.81
N GLY A 36 12.84 -16.18 23.10
CA GLY A 36 11.66 -16.81 23.68
C GLY A 36 10.33 -16.60 22.96
N GLU A 37 9.59 -17.70 22.83
CA GLU A 37 8.21 -17.76 22.36
C GLU A 37 7.30 -16.96 23.31
N ARG A 38 6.90 -15.75 22.89
CA ARG A 38 5.58 -15.22 23.19
C ARG A 38 4.68 -15.55 22.01
N SER A 39 3.56 -16.19 22.27
CA SER A 39 2.51 -16.47 21.27
C SER A 39 1.96 -15.16 20.72
N ASP A 40 2.51 -14.68 19.60
CA ASP A 40 2.14 -13.42 18.98
C ASP A 40 1.10 -13.69 17.88
N ASP A 41 -0.14 -13.27 18.12
CA ASP A 41 -1.29 -13.41 17.22
C ASP A 41 -1.17 -12.54 15.94
N SER A 42 -0.06 -11.81 15.79
CA SER A 42 0.23 -10.87 14.71
C SER A 42 0.33 -11.50 13.31
N TYR A 43 0.52 -12.82 13.22
CA TYR A 43 0.71 -13.53 11.95
C TYR A 43 -0.57 -14.07 11.31
N LYS A 44 -1.73 -14.06 12.00
CA LYS A 44 -2.91 -14.86 11.62
C LYS A 44 -3.56 -14.50 10.27
N GLN A 45 -3.24 -13.37 9.63
CA GLN A 45 -3.88 -13.00 8.36
C GLN A 45 -3.05 -12.00 7.50
N LEU A 46 -1.95 -12.47 6.89
CA LEU A 46 -1.12 -11.66 5.98
C LEU A 46 -1.64 -11.60 4.54
N VAL A 47 -2.45 -12.57 4.15
CA VAL A 47 -3.27 -12.51 2.93
C VAL A 47 -4.50 -11.67 3.26
N PRO A 48 -4.74 -10.54 2.57
CA PRO A 48 -5.95 -9.76 2.79
C PRO A 48 -7.15 -10.56 2.27
N GLY A 49 -7.91 -11.19 3.18
CA GLY A 49 -9.23 -11.74 2.88
C GLY A 49 -10.28 -10.64 2.72
N SER A 50 -11.39 -10.97 2.07
CA SER A 50 -12.52 -10.05 1.89
C SER A 50 -13.30 -9.95 3.21
N GLN A 51 -13.46 -8.76 3.78
CA GLN A 51 -14.25 -8.58 5.01
C GLN A 51 -15.76 -8.48 4.73
N ARG A 52 -16.33 -9.36 3.90
CA ARG A 52 -17.80 -9.41 3.75
C ARG A 52 -18.43 -10.11 4.96
N ALA A 53 -19.35 -9.40 5.62
CA ALA A 53 -20.48 -10.08 6.24
C ALA A 53 -21.32 -10.70 5.11
N VAL A 54 -21.72 -11.96 5.28
CA VAL A 54 -22.55 -12.73 4.34
C VAL A 54 -23.95 -12.11 4.22
N THR A 55 -24.11 -10.95 3.59
CA THR A 55 -25.43 -10.30 3.46
C THR A 55 -25.68 -9.50 2.18
N SER A 56 -24.74 -9.42 1.22
CA SER A 56 -25.10 -8.90 -0.11
C SER A 56 -25.57 -10.03 -1.02
N PRO A 57 -26.76 -9.91 -1.64
CA PRO A 57 -27.25 -10.92 -2.57
C PRO A 57 -26.23 -11.05 -3.70
N LEU A 58 -25.87 -12.31 -3.96
CA LEU A 58 -24.93 -12.75 -4.97
C LEU A 58 -25.19 -12.01 -6.30
N VAL A 59 -24.38 -10.99 -6.59
CA VAL A 59 -23.98 -10.77 -7.98
C VAL A 59 -23.06 -11.94 -8.26
N THR A 60 -23.65 -13.03 -8.75
CA THR A 60 -22.89 -14.13 -9.33
C THR A 60 -22.14 -13.56 -10.51
N TRP A 61 -20.88 -13.15 -10.28
CA TRP A 61 -20.00 -12.82 -11.38
C TRP A 61 -19.87 -14.07 -12.25
N GLN A 62 -20.27 -13.95 -13.51
CA GLN A 62 -20.03 -14.99 -14.50
C GLN A 62 -18.73 -14.66 -15.24
N PRO A 63 -17.73 -15.56 -15.23
CA PRO A 63 -16.49 -15.35 -15.95
C PRO A 63 -16.76 -15.18 -17.45
N LEU A 64 -16.55 -13.96 -17.97
CA LEU A 64 -16.58 -13.74 -19.41
C LEU A 64 -15.28 -14.28 -20.02
N GLN A 65 -15.41 -15.18 -20.99
CA GLN A 65 -14.29 -15.71 -21.76
C GLN A 65 -13.64 -14.64 -22.64
N THR A 66 -12.35 -14.79 -22.93
CA THR A 66 -11.58 -13.90 -23.82
C THR A 66 -12.27 -13.70 -25.17
N ALA A 67 -12.85 -14.77 -25.73
CA ALA A 67 -13.59 -14.75 -26.99
C ALA A 67 -14.88 -13.91 -26.96
N ARG A 68 -15.52 -13.78 -25.79
CA ARG A 68 -16.74 -12.96 -25.63
C ARG A 68 -16.41 -11.48 -25.43
N LEU A 69 -15.36 -11.18 -24.66
CA LEU A 69 -14.97 -9.79 -24.35
C LEU A 69 -14.64 -8.98 -25.61
N ARG A 70 -13.93 -9.57 -26.58
CA ARG A 70 -13.57 -8.92 -27.85
C ARG A 70 -14.77 -8.61 -28.77
N LEU A 71 -15.88 -9.33 -28.59
CA LEU A 71 -17.09 -9.19 -29.41
C LEU A 71 -18.12 -8.23 -28.80
N LEU A 72 -17.84 -7.68 -27.61
CA LEU A 72 -18.74 -6.73 -26.97
C LEU A 72 -18.85 -5.44 -27.80
N PRO A 73 -20.07 -4.94 -28.07
CA PRO A 73 -20.25 -3.65 -28.75
C PRO A 73 -19.54 -2.49 -28.03
N THR A 74 -19.39 -2.61 -26.71
CA THR A 74 -18.72 -1.65 -25.83
C THR A 74 -17.20 -1.79 -25.76
N ALA A 75 -16.60 -2.74 -26.48
CA ALA A 75 -15.15 -2.91 -26.52
C ALA A 75 -14.46 -1.67 -27.09
N THR A 76 -13.43 -1.21 -26.39
CA THR A 76 -12.61 -0.07 -26.77
C THR A 76 -11.82 -0.34 -28.04
N THR A 77 -11.42 0.73 -28.73
CA THR A 77 -10.53 0.63 -29.91
C THR A 77 -9.20 -0.04 -29.56
N TRP A 78 -8.72 0.15 -28.33
CA TRP A 78 -7.52 -0.52 -27.83
C TRP A 78 -7.69 -2.04 -27.84
N LEU A 79 -8.74 -2.56 -27.19
CA LEU A 79 -8.99 -4.00 -27.15
C LEU A 79 -9.22 -4.57 -28.56
N ARG A 80 -9.95 -3.85 -29.41
CA ARG A 80 -10.17 -4.26 -30.80
C ARG A 80 -8.86 -4.38 -31.56
N ASN A 81 -7.97 -3.39 -31.47
CA ASN A 81 -6.66 -3.43 -32.12
C ASN A 81 -5.78 -4.57 -31.59
N LEU A 82 -5.79 -4.79 -30.27
CA LEU A 82 -5.02 -5.86 -29.63
C LEU A 82 -5.48 -7.26 -30.07
N THR A 83 -6.79 -7.41 -30.33
CA THR A 83 -7.41 -8.69 -30.67
C THR A 83 -7.75 -8.82 -32.16
N ASN A 84 -7.32 -7.88 -33.00
CA ASN A 84 -7.55 -7.90 -34.45
C ASN A 84 -6.58 -8.86 -35.17
N THR A 85 -6.62 -10.12 -34.77
CA THR A 85 -5.83 -11.21 -35.36
C THR A 85 -6.76 -12.38 -35.70
N PRO A 86 -6.38 -13.30 -36.60
CA PRO A 86 -7.23 -14.45 -36.97
C PRO A 86 -7.61 -15.34 -35.79
N THR A 87 -6.72 -15.48 -34.81
CA THR A 87 -6.96 -16.22 -33.56
C THR A 87 -7.64 -15.36 -32.49
N GLY A 88 -7.63 -14.04 -32.71
CA GLY A 88 -7.98 -12.96 -31.80
C GLY A 88 -7.23 -12.96 -30.48
N LYS A 89 -5.98 -13.42 -30.55
CA LYS A 89 -4.91 -13.17 -29.58
C LYS A 89 -3.72 -12.50 -30.31
N PRO A 90 -3.09 -11.47 -29.73
CA PRO A 90 -1.91 -10.84 -30.32
C PRO A 90 -0.70 -11.79 -30.30
N ASP A 91 0.35 -11.45 -31.04
CA ASP A 91 1.66 -12.06 -30.85
C ASP A 91 2.22 -11.73 -29.45
N VAL A 92 3.23 -12.49 -29.02
CA VAL A 92 3.82 -12.36 -27.68
C VAL A 92 4.39 -10.97 -27.44
N VAL A 93 5.05 -10.37 -28.44
CA VAL A 93 5.69 -9.06 -28.28
C VAL A 93 4.63 -7.97 -28.09
N THR A 94 3.62 -7.94 -28.96
CA THR A 94 2.51 -6.98 -28.86
C THR A 94 1.72 -7.19 -27.56
N GLY A 95 1.45 -8.44 -27.18
CA GLY A 95 0.77 -8.77 -25.92
C GLY A 95 1.55 -8.35 -24.68
N MET A 96 2.89 -8.48 -24.68
CA MET A 96 3.72 -8.07 -23.55
C MET A 96 3.92 -6.55 -23.47
N GLN A 97 3.96 -5.85 -24.61
CA GLN A 97 3.99 -4.38 -24.64
C GLN A 97 2.71 -3.74 -24.04
N ASN A 98 1.58 -4.43 -24.19
CA ASN A 98 0.27 -4.01 -23.67
C ASN A 98 -0.06 -4.61 -22.29
N PHE A 99 0.90 -5.24 -21.62
CA PHE A 99 0.68 -5.88 -20.32
C PHE A 99 0.14 -4.87 -19.29
N PRO A 100 -1.01 -5.14 -18.65
CA PRO A 100 -1.80 -4.10 -17.96
C PRO A 100 -1.46 -3.95 -16.48
N PHE A 101 -0.53 -4.73 -15.94
CA PHE A 101 -0.19 -4.70 -14.52
C PHE A 101 1.15 -4.01 -14.26
N VAL A 102 1.22 -3.27 -13.16
CA VAL A 102 2.43 -2.61 -12.64
C VAL A 102 2.50 -2.83 -11.13
N HIS A 103 3.66 -2.62 -10.50
CA HIS A 103 3.71 -2.58 -9.03
C HIS A 103 3.05 -1.30 -8.52
N SER A 104 2.30 -1.39 -7.44
CA SER A 104 1.56 -0.29 -6.82
C SER A 104 2.47 0.86 -6.35
N TYR A 105 3.74 0.57 -6.07
CA TYR A 105 4.76 1.54 -5.65
C TYR A 105 5.59 2.14 -6.80
N SER A 106 5.47 1.64 -8.04
CA SER A 106 6.40 1.99 -9.15
C SER A 106 6.48 3.48 -9.48
N ASN A 107 5.37 4.21 -9.30
CA ASN A 107 5.26 5.62 -9.68
C ASN A 107 5.45 6.57 -8.48
N HIS A 108 5.83 6.05 -7.31
CA HIS A 108 6.06 6.86 -6.13
C HIS A 108 7.51 7.28 -6.07
N CYS A 109 7.77 8.55 -5.81
CA CYS A 109 9.10 9.11 -5.59
C CYS A 109 9.20 9.77 -4.22
N ALA A 110 10.43 10.03 -3.79
CA ALA A 110 10.69 10.83 -2.59
C ALA A 110 10.18 12.27 -2.83
N PRO A 111 9.33 12.84 -1.95
CA PRO A 111 8.89 14.21 -2.11
C PRO A 111 10.02 15.21 -1.82
N GLU A 112 10.13 16.24 -2.66
CA GLU A 112 11.10 17.33 -2.55
C GLU A 112 10.43 18.63 -2.08
N PHE A 113 9.69 18.58 -0.97
CA PHE A 113 9.02 19.76 -0.41
C PHE A 113 9.91 20.52 0.56
N GLY A 114 9.84 21.86 0.53
CA GLY A 114 10.40 22.70 1.59
C GLY A 114 9.64 22.49 2.90
N VAL A 115 10.31 22.57 4.04
CA VAL A 115 9.69 22.26 5.34
C VAL A 115 9.93 23.39 6.33
N VAL A 116 8.90 23.71 7.09
CA VAL A 116 8.98 24.62 8.23
C VAL A 116 8.53 23.89 9.48
N LYS A 117 9.24 24.09 10.59
CA LYS A 117 8.91 23.55 11.91
C LYS A 117 8.22 24.62 12.75
N LEU A 118 7.13 24.23 13.39
CA LEU A 118 6.40 25.01 14.38
C LEU A 118 6.63 24.39 15.76
N THR A 119 7.26 25.14 16.65
CA THR A 119 7.50 24.72 18.05
C THR A 119 6.59 25.48 19.01
N ASN A 120 6.48 24.97 20.25
CA ASN A 120 5.65 25.58 21.30
C ASN A 120 4.14 25.68 20.97
N ILE A 121 3.63 24.79 20.11
CA ILE A 121 2.20 24.77 19.78
C ILE A 121 1.34 24.29 20.98
N PRO A 122 0.11 24.79 21.14
CA PRO A 122 -0.86 24.20 22.08
C PRO A 122 -1.16 22.73 21.75
N TYR A 123 -1.44 21.90 22.74
CA TYR A 123 -1.74 20.47 22.50
C TYR A 123 -2.97 20.25 21.61
N ALA A 124 -3.99 21.10 21.77
CA ALA A 124 -5.24 21.03 21.00
C ALA A 124 -5.15 21.67 19.60
N THR A 125 -3.95 22.08 19.17
CA THR A 125 -3.74 22.72 17.86
C THR A 125 -4.27 21.85 16.73
N THR A 126 -5.07 22.46 15.87
CA THR A 126 -5.68 21.84 14.70
C THR A 126 -4.93 22.23 13.42
N LYS A 127 -5.06 21.38 12.39
CA LYS A 127 -4.55 21.70 11.03
C LYS A 127 -5.06 23.06 10.53
N ALA A 128 -6.34 23.37 10.76
CA ALA A 128 -6.95 24.60 10.27
C ALA A 128 -6.32 25.86 10.91
N GLU A 129 -6.01 25.81 12.20
CA GLU A 129 -5.34 26.92 12.89
C GLU A 129 -3.91 27.13 12.38
N ILE A 130 -3.17 26.04 12.12
CA ILE A 130 -1.83 26.12 11.52
C ILE A 130 -1.91 26.75 10.13
N LEU A 131 -2.83 26.29 9.28
CA LEU A 131 -3.01 26.85 7.92
C LEU A 131 -3.41 28.34 7.97
N ALA A 132 -4.27 28.72 8.92
CA ALA A 132 -4.68 30.10 9.10
C ALA A 132 -3.50 31.00 9.52
N MET A 133 -2.61 30.50 10.38
CA MET A 133 -1.41 31.22 10.81
C MET A 133 -0.40 31.38 9.67
N ILE A 134 -0.12 30.31 8.92
CA ILE A 134 0.81 30.34 7.76
C ILE A 134 0.28 31.28 6.67
N GLY A 135 -1.05 31.33 6.52
CA GLY A 135 -1.76 32.29 5.68
C GLY A 135 -2.00 31.80 4.26
N ARG A 136 -3.05 32.36 3.62
CA ARG A 136 -3.57 31.92 2.31
C ARG A 136 -2.58 32.07 1.14
N ASN A 137 -1.59 32.95 1.28
CA ASN A 137 -0.60 33.21 0.23
C ASN A 137 0.58 32.22 0.26
N ALA A 138 0.61 31.29 1.22
CA ALA A 138 1.60 30.24 1.26
C ALA A 138 1.40 29.25 0.09
N LYS A 139 2.50 28.91 -0.57
CA LYS A 139 2.50 27.93 -1.66
C LYS A 139 2.66 26.53 -1.08
N LEU A 140 1.55 26.00 -0.57
CA LEU A 140 1.49 24.66 0.00
C LEU A 140 1.17 23.62 -1.09
N PRO A 141 1.61 22.37 -0.95
CA PRO A 141 1.11 21.24 -1.73
C PRO A 141 -0.43 21.14 -1.68
N LYS A 142 -1.02 20.50 -2.69
CA LYS A 142 -2.48 20.24 -2.71
C LYS A 142 -2.90 19.50 -1.43
N ASP A 143 -4.11 19.75 -0.94
CA ASP A 143 -4.63 19.14 0.29
C ASP A 143 -4.54 17.60 0.31
N ALA A 144 -4.64 16.96 -0.87
CA ALA A 144 -4.48 15.51 -1.03
C ALA A 144 -3.10 14.97 -0.61
N TYR A 145 -2.06 15.82 -0.56
CA TYR A 145 -0.73 15.48 -0.04
C TYR A 145 -0.63 15.62 1.48
N GLU A 146 -1.63 16.21 2.14
CA GLU A 146 -1.66 16.43 3.59
C GLU A 146 -0.41 17.18 4.11
N PRO A 147 -0.21 18.46 3.70
CA PRO A 147 1.04 19.19 3.93
C PRO A 147 1.29 19.61 5.39
N VAL A 148 0.40 19.27 6.33
CA VAL A 148 0.54 19.64 7.74
C VAL A 148 0.65 18.37 8.57
N HIS A 149 1.79 18.20 9.24
CA HIS A 149 2.12 17.03 10.05
C HIS A 149 2.28 17.44 11.50
N ILE A 150 1.31 17.11 12.34
CA ILE A 150 1.39 17.40 13.77
C ILE A 150 1.92 16.15 14.47
N ILE A 151 3.11 16.25 15.05
CA ILE A 151 3.81 15.11 15.65
C ILE A 151 3.14 14.74 16.96
N MET A 152 2.99 13.44 17.18
CA MET A 152 2.44 12.88 18.40
C MET A 152 3.36 11.80 18.94
N GLU A 153 3.68 11.88 20.23
CA GLU A 153 4.31 10.77 20.94
C GLU A 153 3.29 9.64 21.09
N LYS A 154 3.51 8.52 20.40
CA LYS A 154 2.52 7.44 20.25
C LYS A 154 2.17 6.75 21.57
N VAL A 155 3.06 6.78 22.57
CA VAL A 155 2.84 6.16 23.90
C VAL A 155 1.88 6.99 24.77
N THR A 156 2.14 8.29 24.89
CA THR A 156 1.37 9.19 25.78
C THR A 156 0.21 9.89 25.06
N ALA A 157 0.17 9.79 23.73
CA ALA A 157 -0.66 10.58 22.83
C ALA A 157 -0.42 12.10 22.96
N LYS A 158 0.71 12.52 23.53
CA LYS A 158 1.05 13.92 23.70
C LYS A 158 1.38 14.53 22.34
N THR A 159 0.76 15.67 22.05
CA THR A 159 1.10 16.49 20.88
C THR A 159 2.45 17.17 21.12
N GLN A 160 3.34 17.06 20.15
CA GLN A 160 4.66 17.69 20.12
C GLN A 160 4.64 18.86 19.13
N ASP A 161 5.72 19.03 18.37
CA ASP A 161 5.85 20.06 17.35
C ASP A 161 5.03 19.72 16.09
N ALA A 162 4.86 20.69 15.20
CA ALA A 162 4.25 20.47 13.90
C ALA A 162 5.21 20.87 12.77
N TYR A 163 5.01 20.25 11.62
CA TYR A 163 5.72 20.55 10.39
C TYR A 163 4.74 20.93 9.29
N VAL A 164 5.13 21.88 8.47
CA VAL A 164 4.36 22.32 7.30
C VAL A 164 5.23 22.23 6.06
N GLU A 165 4.73 21.50 5.06
CA GLU A 165 5.38 21.34 3.76
C GLU A 165 4.97 22.45 2.78
N PHE A 166 5.93 22.93 2.01
CA PHE A 166 5.81 23.94 0.97
C PHE A 166 6.26 23.37 -0.37
N LEU A 167 5.75 23.90 -1.48
CA LEU A 167 6.10 23.40 -2.82
C LEU A 167 7.61 23.46 -3.09
N THR A 168 8.30 24.45 -2.53
CA THR A 168 9.74 24.67 -2.71
C THR A 168 10.38 25.10 -1.39
N VAL A 169 11.71 24.98 -1.28
CA VAL A 169 12.47 25.45 -0.12
C VAL A 169 12.39 26.98 -0.02
N GLU A 170 12.41 27.67 -1.16
CA GLU A 170 12.32 29.14 -1.21
C GLU A 170 10.94 29.63 -0.73
N ASP A 171 9.88 28.85 -0.94
CA ASP A 171 8.55 29.14 -0.37
C ASP A 171 8.53 29.03 1.16
N ALA A 172 9.23 28.03 1.71
CA ALA A 172 9.38 27.85 3.15
C ALA A 172 10.20 29.00 3.78
N GLU A 173 11.32 29.38 3.15
CA GLU A 173 12.13 30.52 3.57
C GLU A 173 11.34 31.82 3.59
N ARG A 174 10.53 32.09 2.54
CA ARG A 174 9.64 33.25 2.51
C ARG A 174 8.62 33.26 3.64
N ALA A 175 8.12 32.09 4.06
CA ALA A 175 7.19 31.99 5.19
C ALA A 175 7.88 32.34 6.51
N VAL A 176 9.11 31.85 6.71
CA VAL A 176 9.94 32.15 7.89
C VAL A 176 10.34 33.62 7.93
N GLN A 177 10.75 34.21 6.80
CA GLN A 177 11.08 35.63 6.73
C GLN A 177 9.88 36.52 7.09
N ARG A 178 8.69 36.19 6.56
CA ARG A 178 7.45 36.90 6.92
C ARG A 178 7.15 36.80 8.42
N TYR A 179 7.39 35.64 9.01
CA TYR A 179 7.25 35.45 10.45
C TYR A 179 8.24 36.34 11.22
N ALA A 180 9.52 36.36 10.83
CA ALA A 180 10.54 37.20 11.45
C ALA A 180 10.16 38.69 11.37
N ASP A 181 9.72 39.16 10.20
CA ASP A 181 9.25 40.54 10.02
C ASP A 181 8.09 40.86 10.98
N LEU A 182 7.13 39.94 11.16
CA LEU A 182 6.02 40.13 12.10
C LEU A 182 6.51 40.22 13.55
N VAL A 183 7.48 39.39 13.94
CA VAL A 183 8.08 39.42 15.28
C VAL A 183 8.80 40.76 15.51
N ASP A 184 9.57 41.24 14.55
CA ASP A 184 10.28 42.53 14.62
C ASP A 184 9.31 43.71 14.78
N HIS A 185 8.15 43.63 14.14
CA HIS A 185 7.06 44.60 14.29
C HIS A 185 6.18 44.37 15.53
N ARG A 186 6.64 43.55 16.50
CA ARG A 186 5.95 43.18 17.75
C ARG A 186 4.58 42.54 17.55
N ARG A 187 4.36 41.89 16.40
CA ARG A 187 3.14 41.14 16.05
C ARG A 187 3.41 39.64 16.05
N GLN A 188 3.91 39.11 17.18
CA GLN A 188 4.24 37.69 17.29
C GLN A 188 3.02 36.79 17.00
N PRO A 189 3.09 35.89 16.00
CA PRO A 189 2.01 34.95 15.72
C PRO A 189 1.71 34.04 16.92
N ARG A 190 0.43 33.79 17.16
CA ARG A 190 -0.05 32.99 18.29
C ARG A 190 -1.04 31.93 17.82
N LEU A 191 -1.00 30.78 18.49
CA LEU A 191 -2.05 29.77 18.45
C LEU A 191 -2.76 29.76 19.80
N GLY A 192 -4.04 30.12 19.80
CA GLY A 192 -4.75 30.41 21.04
C GLY A 192 -4.03 31.49 21.84
N GLN A 193 -3.56 31.13 23.04
CA GLN A 193 -2.83 32.04 23.92
C GLN A 193 -1.30 31.89 23.84
N ARG A 194 -0.79 30.89 23.12
CA ARG A 194 0.64 30.58 23.08
C ARG A 194 1.33 31.29 21.91
N PRO A 195 2.44 32.01 22.14
CA PRO A 195 3.33 32.41 21.06
C PRO A 195 3.96 31.16 20.43
N VAL A 196 3.91 31.09 19.11
CA VAL A 196 4.50 29.97 18.35
C VAL A 196 5.75 30.46 17.65
N GLU A 197 6.78 29.62 17.62
CA GLU A 197 8.02 29.88 16.89
C GLU A 197 7.99 29.12 15.56
N LEU A 198 8.51 29.76 14.52
CA LEU A 198 8.51 29.25 13.16
C LEU A 198 9.94 29.24 12.64
N GLU A 199 10.45 28.04 12.34
CA GLU A 199 11.85 27.84 11.95
C GLU A 199 11.95 27.08 10.63
N LEU A 200 12.93 27.45 9.80
CA LEU A 200 13.23 26.67 8.59
C LEU A 200 13.71 25.28 9.00
N SER A 201 13.16 24.26 8.36
CA SER A 201 13.44 22.86 8.65
C SER A 201 13.63 22.08 7.37
N SER A 202 13.83 20.77 7.50
CA SER A 202 14.08 19.87 6.38
C SER A 202 13.19 18.63 6.43
N GLN A 203 13.15 17.90 5.32
CA GLN A 203 12.44 16.61 5.22
C GLN A 203 13.02 15.58 6.19
N GLU A 204 14.34 15.60 6.39
CA GLU A 204 15.05 14.71 7.31
C GLU A 204 14.59 14.90 8.75
N ALA A 205 14.46 16.16 9.20
CA ALA A 205 13.99 16.48 10.55
C ALA A 205 12.54 16.01 10.76
N LEU A 206 11.65 16.27 9.78
CA LEU A 206 10.28 15.78 9.80
C LEU A 206 10.22 14.25 9.90
N LEU A 207 10.95 13.54 9.05
CA LEU A 207 10.92 12.07 9.01
C LEU A 207 11.54 11.45 10.27
N LYS A 208 12.58 12.07 10.82
CA LYS A 208 13.18 11.64 12.09
C LYS A 208 12.19 11.74 13.25
N ASP A 209 11.43 12.84 13.34
CA ASP A 209 10.43 13.02 14.40
C ASP A 209 9.17 12.16 14.17
N LEU A 210 8.82 11.89 12.92
CA LEU A 210 7.67 11.06 12.56
C LEU A 210 7.93 9.55 12.77
N PHE A 211 9.16 9.10 12.51
CA PHE A 211 9.63 7.72 12.63
C PHE A 211 10.78 7.59 13.66
N PRO A 212 10.52 7.89 14.94
CA PRO A 212 11.57 7.97 15.96
C PRO A 212 12.24 6.63 16.26
N PHE A 213 11.59 5.50 15.93
CA PHE A 213 12.10 4.14 16.14
C PHE A 213 12.64 3.48 14.86
N ALA A 214 12.85 4.25 13.79
CA ALA A 214 13.54 3.80 12.58
C ALA A 214 15.07 3.71 12.82
N PHE A 215 15.47 2.75 13.66
CA PHE A 215 16.88 2.53 14.00
C PHE A 215 17.70 2.16 12.76
N GLY A 216 18.96 2.62 12.72
CA GLY A 216 19.86 2.33 11.61
C GLY A 216 19.50 3.06 10.30
N VAL A 217 18.69 4.11 10.36
CA VAL A 217 18.31 4.93 9.20
C VAL A 217 18.88 6.34 9.35
N ALA A 218 19.64 6.79 8.37
CA ALA A 218 19.90 8.21 8.13
C ALA A 218 18.97 8.71 7.03
N TRP A 219 18.36 9.87 7.21
CA TRP A 219 17.52 10.48 6.18
C TRP A 219 18.36 11.41 5.31
N ASN A 220 18.21 11.32 4.00
CA ASN A 220 18.75 12.28 3.02
C ASN A 220 17.58 12.79 2.18
N GLY A 221 17.17 14.03 2.41
CA GLY A 221 15.86 14.54 2.05
C GLY A 221 14.76 13.63 2.59
N ALA A 222 13.88 13.17 1.70
CA ALA A 222 12.86 12.19 2.03
C ALA A 222 13.30 10.73 1.87
N THR A 223 14.53 10.48 1.40
CA THR A 223 15.03 9.14 1.09
C THR A 223 15.75 8.52 2.30
N PRO A 224 15.37 7.30 2.72
CA PRO A 224 16.09 6.59 3.78
C PRO A 224 17.42 6.00 3.26
N VAL A 225 18.49 6.22 4.01
CA VAL A 225 19.81 5.61 3.83
C VAL A 225 20.03 4.63 4.98
N ILE A 226 19.96 3.34 4.67
CA ILE A 226 20.16 2.27 5.66
C ILE A 226 21.65 2.18 6.01
N GLN A 227 21.96 2.34 7.29
CA GLN A 227 23.33 2.29 7.78
C GLN A 227 23.81 0.83 7.87
N PRO A 228 25.09 0.57 7.58
CA PRO A 228 25.66 -0.77 7.72
C PRO A 228 25.63 -1.20 9.19
N GLU A 229 25.48 -2.51 9.40
CA GLU A 229 25.53 -3.10 10.74
C GLU A 229 26.94 -2.93 11.32
N ILE A 230 27.03 -2.27 12.47
CA ILE A 230 28.29 -2.13 13.20
C ILE A 230 28.45 -3.41 14.04
N LYS A 231 29.49 -4.19 13.73
CA LYS A 231 29.95 -5.32 14.55
C LYS A 231 30.13 -4.76 15.98
N ASP A 232 29.38 -5.26 16.95
CA ASP A 232 29.32 -4.83 18.37
C ASP A 232 28.24 -3.80 18.76
N SER A 233 27.31 -3.43 17.87
CA SER A 233 26.15 -2.60 18.25
C SER A 233 24.84 -3.08 17.60
N PRO A 234 24.24 -4.19 18.06
CA PRO A 234 23.02 -4.75 17.47
C PRO A 234 21.80 -3.80 17.50
N TRP A 235 21.81 -2.80 18.38
CA TRP A 235 20.76 -1.78 18.48
C TRP A 235 20.80 -0.76 17.32
N THR A 236 21.88 -0.69 16.55
CA THR A 236 21.96 0.17 15.35
C THR A 236 21.45 -0.52 14.09
N LYS A 237 21.06 -1.80 14.17
CA LYS A 237 20.54 -2.56 13.04
C LYS A 237 19.17 -2.06 12.62
N PHE A 238 18.97 -1.92 11.30
CA PHE A 238 17.66 -1.65 10.73
C PHE A 238 16.68 -2.78 11.02
N LYS A 239 15.56 -2.44 11.65
CA LYS A 239 14.46 -3.36 11.98
C LYS A 239 13.16 -2.99 11.25
N GLY A 240 13.20 -1.91 10.46
CA GLY A 240 12.02 -1.31 9.88
C GLY A 240 11.80 0.14 10.29
N PHE A 241 10.95 0.86 9.54
CA PHE A 241 10.60 2.25 9.81
C PHE A 241 9.53 2.45 10.89
N VAL A 242 8.67 1.45 11.10
CA VAL A 242 7.57 1.49 12.09
C VAL A 242 7.52 0.16 12.83
N THR A 243 7.30 0.22 14.13
CA THR A 243 7.17 -0.97 15.00
C THR A 243 5.71 -1.33 15.29
N ALA A 244 5.46 -2.60 15.66
CA ALA A 244 4.13 -3.04 16.08
C ALA A 244 3.65 -2.33 17.36
N GLU A 245 4.57 -2.02 18.27
CA GLU A 245 4.27 -1.31 19.53
C GLU A 245 3.80 0.13 19.27
N GLU A 246 4.40 0.83 18.31
CA GLU A 246 3.96 2.17 17.91
C GLU A 246 2.52 2.16 17.39
N ILE A 247 2.17 1.21 16.52
CA ILE A 247 0.81 1.06 15.99
C ILE A 247 -0.16 0.65 17.10
N HIS A 248 0.25 -0.24 18.01
CA HIS A 248 -0.57 -0.66 19.14
C HIS A 248 -0.90 0.50 20.08
N ASN A 249 0.10 1.30 20.44
CA ASN A 249 -0.08 2.45 21.33
C ASN A 249 -0.97 3.54 20.68
N LEU A 250 -0.81 3.74 19.37
CA LEU A 250 -1.69 4.61 18.59
C LEU A 250 -3.16 4.16 18.64
N LEU A 251 -3.42 2.85 18.49
CA LEU A 251 -4.77 2.28 18.58
C LEU A 251 -5.34 2.41 20.00
N ARG A 252 -4.53 2.10 21.02
CA ARG A 252 -4.94 2.23 22.43
C ARG A 252 -5.37 3.65 22.80
N ALA A 253 -4.72 4.67 22.23
CA ALA A 253 -5.08 6.06 22.46
C ALA A 253 -6.53 6.38 22.04
N VAL A 254 -7.06 5.69 21.02
CA VAL A 254 -8.43 5.85 20.53
C VAL A 254 -9.40 4.90 21.23
N GLU A 255 -9.00 3.66 21.52
CA GLU A 255 -9.86 2.67 22.18
C GLU A 255 -10.12 3.00 23.65
N MET A 256 -9.13 3.61 24.33
CA MET A 256 -9.17 3.90 25.77
C MET A 256 -8.75 5.35 26.06
N PRO A 257 -9.47 6.36 25.53
CA PRO A 257 -9.07 7.76 25.64
C PRO A 257 -8.99 8.24 27.11
N GLN A 258 -9.79 7.65 28.00
CA GLN A 258 -9.79 7.90 29.44
C GLN A 258 -8.52 7.45 30.17
N ARG A 259 -7.69 6.60 29.55
CA ARG A 259 -6.42 6.14 30.15
C ARG A 259 -5.23 7.02 29.80
N GLY A 260 -5.37 7.87 28.76
CA GLY A 260 -4.32 8.79 28.32
C GLY A 260 -4.60 10.21 28.82
N PRO A 261 -3.60 10.93 29.37
CA PRO A 261 -3.81 12.30 29.83
C PRO A 261 -4.16 13.27 28.68
N TYR A 262 -3.74 12.98 27.44
CA TYR A 262 -3.95 13.84 26.28
C TYR A 262 -5.00 13.32 25.28
N SER A 263 -5.27 12.01 25.28
CA SER A 263 -6.16 11.36 24.29
C SER A 263 -7.60 11.86 24.36
N ARG A 264 -8.09 12.19 25.56
CA ARG A 264 -9.46 12.70 25.76
C ARG A 264 -9.68 14.07 25.12
N ASP A 265 -8.70 14.96 25.25
CA ASP A 265 -8.89 16.37 24.90
C ASP A 265 -8.64 16.61 23.39
N VAL A 266 -7.89 15.72 22.73
CA VAL A 266 -7.52 15.80 21.31
C VAL A 266 -7.77 14.45 20.58
N PRO A 267 -9.03 13.99 20.50
CA PRO A 267 -9.37 12.66 19.97
C PRO A 267 -9.05 12.48 18.47
N GLN A 268 -8.86 13.56 17.72
CA GLN A 268 -8.51 13.53 16.31
C GLN A 268 -7.05 13.16 16.04
N ARG A 269 -6.15 13.37 17.03
CA ARG A 269 -4.69 13.30 16.83
C ARG A 269 -4.20 11.92 16.35
N PRO A 270 -4.68 10.78 16.89
CA PRO A 270 -4.24 9.47 16.42
C PRO A 270 -4.52 9.24 14.92
N TYR A 271 -5.63 9.77 14.41
CA TYR A 271 -5.97 9.68 12.99
C TYR A 271 -5.05 10.54 12.14
N GLU A 272 -4.74 11.77 12.56
CA GLU A 272 -3.80 12.66 11.87
C GLU A 272 -2.37 12.10 11.86
N CYS A 273 -1.96 11.47 12.96
CA CYS A 273 -0.69 10.77 13.08
C CYS A 273 -0.61 9.59 12.10
N MET A 274 -1.67 8.78 11.99
CA MET A 274 -1.73 7.69 11.02
C MET A 274 -1.75 8.21 9.57
N ILE A 275 -2.48 9.30 9.28
CA ILE A 275 -2.46 9.95 7.96
C ILE A 275 -1.03 10.34 7.58
N SER A 276 -0.32 11.02 8.48
CA SER A 276 1.08 11.43 8.25
C SER A 276 1.99 10.21 8.08
N THR A 277 1.79 9.16 8.91
CA THR A 277 2.51 7.89 8.80
C THR A 277 2.34 7.29 7.41
N ILE A 278 1.10 7.11 6.93
CA ILE A 278 0.83 6.52 5.59
C ILE A 278 1.43 7.36 4.47
N LYS A 279 1.31 8.70 4.55
CA LYS A 279 1.76 9.62 3.50
C LYS A 279 3.28 9.75 3.40
N LYS A 280 3.98 9.69 4.53
CA LYS A 280 5.43 9.90 4.60
C LYS A 280 6.23 8.60 4.68
N PHE A 281 5.56 7.45 4.80
CA PHE A 281 6.24 6.15 4.78
C PHE A 281 6.96 5.93 3.44
N PRO A 282 8.20 5.42 3.42
CA PRO A 282 9.02 5.32 2.21
C PRO A 282 8.62 4.14 1.32
N TRP A 283 7.39 4.16 0.80
CA TRP A 283 6.87 3.10 -0.07
C TRP A 283 7.64 2.92 -1.38
N PHE A 284 8.37 3.96 -1.81
CA PHE A 284 9.22 3.95 -3.00
C PHE A 284 10.54 3.19 -2.79
N CYS A 285 10.83 2.71 -1.58
CA CYS A 285 11.96 1.83 -1.27
C CYS A 285 11.46 0.41 -0.91
N PRO A 286 10.84 -0.32 -1.85
CA PRO A 286 10.20 -1.62 -1.58
C PRO A 286 11.16 -2.70 -1.08
N GLU A 287 12.47 -2.55 -1.30
CA GLU A 287 13.55 -3.40 -0.77
C GLU A 287 13.72 -3.32 0.76
N TYR A 288 13.21 -2.27 1.40
CA TYR A 288 13.33 -2.07 2.85
C TYR A 288 11.99 -2.17 3.57
N VAL A 289 10.93 -2.50 2.85
CA VAL A 289 9.58 -2.64 3.41
C VAL A 289 9.18 -4.10 3.34
N SER A 290 8.99 -4.73 4.50
CA SER A 290 8.50 -6.11 4.54
C SER A 290 6.98 -6.20 4.39
N VAL A 291 6.48 -7.37 3.99
CA VAL A 291 5.05 -7.68 3.96
C VAL A 291 4.43 -7.49 5.34
N MET A 292 5.15 -7.87 6.40
CA MET A 292 4.71 -7.66 7.79
C MET A 292 4.55 -6.17 8.10
N GLN A 293 5.52 -5.32 7.76
CA GLN A 293 5.42 -3.88 8.03
C GLN A 293 4.26 -3.23 7.29
N ARG A 294 4.06 -3.59 6.02
CA ARG A 294 2.87 -3.18 5.27
C ARG A 294 1.60 -3.60 6.01
N HIS A 295 1.52 -4.84 6.47
CA HIS A 295 0.35 -5.36 7.20
C HIS A 295 0.11 -4.63 8.52
N LEU A 296 1.15 -4.27 9.27
CA LEU A 296 1.03 -3.50 10.51
C LEU A 296 0.37 -2.14 10.26
N ILE A 297 0.84 -1.40 9.25
CA ILE A 297 0.26 -0.10 8.89
C ILE A 297 -1.17 -0.26 8.38
N TYR A 298 -1.41 -1.25 7.51
CA TYR A 298 -2.75 -1.55 7.00
C TYR A 298 -3.75 -1.89 8.11
N SER A 299 -3.41 -2.85 8.98
CA SER A 299 -4.29 -3.31 10.06
C SER A 299 -4.59 -2.20 11.06
N GLY A 300 -3.60 -1.37 11.40
CA GLY A 300 -3.81 -0.15 12.19
C GLY A 300 -4.74 0.85 11.51
N THR A 301 -4.53 1.08 10.21
CA THR A 301 -5.37 1.98 9.40
C THR A 301 -6.82 1.50 9.35
N LEU A 302 -7.05 0.22 9.08
CA LEU A 302 -8.38 -0.38 9.00
C LEU A 302 -9.13 -0.31 10.34
N LYS A 303 -8.44 -0.62 11.45
CA LYS A 303 -9.03 -0.51 12.79
C LYS A 303 -9.40 0.92 13.13
N LEU A 304 -8.51 1.89 12.87
CA LEU A 304 -8.79 3.31 13.06
C LEU A 304 -9.96 3.79 12.19
N ALA A 305 -10.02 3.43 10.90
CA ALA A 305 -11.14 3.74 10.03
C ALA A 305 -12.48 3.22 10.60
N THR A 306 -12.48 1.96 11.06
CA THR A 306 -13.64 1.32 11.67
C THR A 306 -14.10 2.06 12.93
N ILE A 307 -13.16 2.40 13.82
CA ILE A 307 -13.48 3.14 15.05
C ILE A 307 -14.00 4.54 14.70
N LEU A 308 -13.34 5.25 13.78
CA LEU A 308 -13.75 6.59 13.34
C LEU A 308 -15.18 6.58 12.78
N ARG A 309 -15.52 5.62 11.91
CA ARG A 309 -16.86 5.49 11.35
C ARG A 309 -17.90 5.21 12.44
N LYS A 310 -17.60 4.31 13.37
CA LYS A 310 -18.47 4.03 14.53
C LYS A 310 -18.68 5.27 15.40
N THR A 311 -17.64 6.07 15.64
CA THR A 311 -17.73 7.31 16.41
C THR A 311 -18.62 8.33 15.71
N LEU A 312 -18.50 8.49 14.38
CA LEU A 312 -19.35 9.40 13.60
C LEU A 312 -20.82 8.96 13.55
N ASN A 313 -21.08 7.65 13.51
CA ASN A 313 -22.44 7.10 13.50
C ASN A 313 -23.08 7.05 14.91
N SER A 314 -22.32 7.38 15.97
CA SER A 314 -22.84 7.35 17.34
C SER A 314 -23.77 8.55 17.61
N PRO A 315 -24.94 8.36 18.22
CA PRO A 315 -25.86 9.46 18.57
C PRO A 315 -25.27 10.43 19.61
N GLN A 316 -24.16 10.07 20.24
CA GLN A 316 -23.44 10.93 21.19
C GLN A 316 -22.41 11.83 20.51
N HIS A 317 -22.20 11.67 19.20
CA HIS A 317 -21.24 12.44 18.40
C HIS A 317 -21.54 13.93 18.40
N ASP A 318 -22.82 14.32 18.26
CA ASP A 318 -23.26 15.72 18.24
C ASP A 318 -22.90 16.51 19.51
N LYS A 319 -22.53 15.81 20.60
CA LYS A 319 -22.10 16.41 21.88
C LYS A 319 -20.58 16.62 21.99
N GLN A 320 -19.79 16.09 21.06
CA GLN A 320 -18.34 16.33 21.00
C GLN A 320 -18.06 17.62 20.21
N ASP A 321 -17.00 18.37 20.56
CA ASP A 321 -16.61 19.69 20.03
C ASP A 321 -16.28 19.74 18.51
N GLY A 322 -16.82 18.85 17.68
CA GLY A 322 -16.61 18.83 16.22
C GLY A 322 -15.20 18.44 15.78
N LYS A 323 -14.33 18.04 16.72
CA LYS A 323 -12.92 17.67 16.46
C LYS A 323 -12.79 16.39 15.63
N VAL A 324 -13.63 15.40 15.93
CA VAL A 324 -13.82 14.21 15.10
C VAL A 324 -15.02 14.49 14.21
N ASN A 325 -14.85 14.50 12.89
CA ASN A 325 -15.90 14.89 11.95
C ASN A 325 -15.76 14.17 10.60
N GLU A 326 -16.73 14.34 9.71
CA GLU A 326 -16.70 13.75 8.37
C GLU A 326 -15.51 14.24 7.54
N GLN A 327 -15.02 15.46 7.74
CA GLN A 327 -13.83 15.95 7.04
C GLN A 327 -12.58 15.14 7.41
N LEU A 328 -12.41 14.80 8.69
CA LEU A 328 -11.34 13.92 9.15
C LEU A 328 -11.46 12.53 8.52
N MET A 329 -12.68 11.98 8.43
CA MET A 329 -12.93 10.71 7.76
C MET A 329 -12.56 10.75 6.27
N GLN A 330 -12.97 11.79 5.54
CA GLN A 330 -12.62 11.95 4.12
C GLN A 330 -11.10 12.05 3.92
N ARG A 331 -10.40 12.81 4.76
CA ARG A 331 -8.93 12.92 4.75
C ARG A 331 -8.26 11.57 5.03
N PHE A 332 -8.73 10.85 6.04
CA PHE A 332 -8.22 9.53 6.42
C PHE A 332 -8.42 8.51 5.30
N PHE A 333 -9.63 8.46 4.75
CA PHE A 333 -9.99 7.63 3.60
C PHE A 333 -9.10 7.97 2.39
N GLN A 334 -8.98 9.24 2.02
CA GLN A 334 -8.16 9.66 0.89
C GLN A 334 -6.69 9.29 1.07
N ALA A 335 -6.14 9.43 2.28
CA ALA A 335 -4.76 9.04 2.57
C ALA A 335 -4.55 7.53 2.39
N ALA A 336 -5.48 6.71 2.88
CA ALA A 336 -5.43 5.26 2.71
C ALA A 336 -5.62 4.82 1.25
N MET A 337 -6.54 5.42 0.51
CA MET A 337 -6.80 5.07 -0.89
C MET A 337 -5.64 5.44 -1.81
N LEU A 338 -4.97 6.57 -1.53
CA LEU A 338 -3.77 7.01 -2.25
C LEU A 338 -2.49 6.34 -1.76
N CYS A 339 -2.55 5.47 -0.74
CA CYS A 339 -1.39 4.74 -0.27
C CYS A 339 -0.87 3.80 -1.38
N PRO A 340 0.37 3.98 -1.87
CA PRO A 340 0.94 3.10 -2.89
C PRO A 340 1.29 1.71 -2.34
N GLY A 341 1.51 1.59 -1.03
CA GLY A 341 1.87 0.32 -0.40
C GLY A 341 0.70 -0.65 -0.21
N PHE A 342 -0.53 -0.14 -0.18
CA PHE A 342 -1.70 -0.98 0.04
C PHE A 342 -2.14 -1.69 -1.23
N SER A 343 -2.43 -2.99 -1.11
CA SER A 343 -2.99 -3.78 -2.20
C SER A 343 -4.43 -3.33 -2.52
N ILE A 344 -4.95 -3.79 -3.66
CA ILE A 344 -6.31 -3.47 -4.08
C ILE A 344 -7.35 -3.93 -3.05
N VAL A 345 -7.22 -5.16 -2.55
CA VAL A 345 -8.13 -5.68 -1.51
C VAL A 345 -8.03 -4.90 -0.21
N GLN A 346 -6.82 -4.53 0.20
CA GLN A 346 -6.63 -3.69 1.38
C GLN A 346 -7.35 -2.34 1.25
N LYS A 347 -7.30 -1.74 0.06
CA LYS A 347 -8.05 -0.50 -0.23
C LYS A 347 -9.56 -0.72 -0.25
N ASP A 348 -10.06 -1.82 -0.83
CA ASP A 348 -11.50 -2.14 -0.80
C ASP A 348 -12.02 -2.37 0.62
N ASN A 349 -11.26 -3.10 1.45
CA ASN A 349 -11.60 -3.33 2.86
C ASN A 349 -11.69 -2.00 3.64
N ILE A 350 -10.76 -1.07 3.40
CA ILE A 350 -10.81 0.27 4.01
C ILE A 350 -12.01 1.06 3.49
N ALA A 351 -12.28 1.03 2.18
CA ALA A 351 -13.45 1.69 1.60
C ALA A 351 -14.77 1.15 2.17
N GLN A 352 -14.82 -0.15 2.45
CA GLN A 352 -15.93 -0.78 3.15
C GLN A 352 -16.06 -0.28 4.60
N ALA A 353 -14.95 -0.29 5.36
CA ALA A 353 -14.94 0.18 6.74
C ALA A 353 -15.32 1.67 6.88
N CYS A 354 -14.96 2.47 5.88
CA CYS A 354 -15.33 3.87 5.80
C CYS A 354 -16.75 4.10 5.26
N GLU A 355 -17.47 3.09 4.77
CA GLU A 355 -18.78 3.23 4.09
C GLU A 355 -18.74 4.16 2.85
N LEU A 356 -17.58 4.24 2.17
CA LEU A 356 -17.33 5.16 1.04
C LEU A 356 -17.09 4.46 -0.30
N LYS A 357 -17.63 3.24 -0.50
CA LYS A 357 -17.43 2.46 -1.74
C LYS A 357 -17.84 3.19 -3.03
N LYS A 358 -18.84 4.08 -2.96
CA LYS A 358 -19.27 4.89 -4.12
C LYS A 358 -18.15 5.82 -4.64
N SER A 359 -17.19 6.17 -3.79
CA SER A 359 -16.07 7.07 -4.10
C SER A 359 -14.88 6.36 -4.75
N LEU A 360 -14.92 5.03 -4.94
CA LEU A 360 -13.80 4.23 -5.48
C LEU A 360 -13.42 4.59 -6.93
N LYS A 361 -14.36 5.11 -7.72
CA LYS A 361 -14.14 5.44 -9.14
C LYS A 361 -12.98 6.43 -9.36
N GLY A 362 -12.71 7.30 -8.37
CA GLY A 362 -11.62 8.28 -8.45
C GLY A 362 -10.22 7.73 -8.17
N PHE A 363 -10.08 6.48 -7.74
CA PHE A 363 -8.82 5.91 -7.24
C PHE A 363 -8.23 4.78 -8.09
N ASN A 364 -8.72 4.59 -9.33
CA ASN A 364 -8.29 3.51 -10.23
C ASN A 364 -8.41 2.11 -9.61
N ILE A 365 -9.47 1.89 -8.82
CA ILE A 365 -9.78 0.60 -8.20
C ILE A 365 -10.67 -0.22 -9.16
N PRO A 366 -10.31 -1.48 -9.46
CA PRO A 366 -11.12 -2.37 -10.29
C PRO A 366 -12.54 -2.58 -9.74
N ALA A 367 -13.47 -2.94 -10.62
CA ALA A 367 -14.85 -3.23 -10.22
C ALA A 367 -14.95 -4.43 -9.25
N TYR A 368 -14.14 -5.45 -9.47
CA TYR A 368 -14.06 -6.68 -8.65
C TYR A 368 -12.84 -6.63 -7.73
N ALA A 369 -12.67 -5.53 -7.00
CA ALA A 369 -11.51 -5.29 -6.15
C ALA A 369 -11.29 -6.38 -5.08
N ASP A 370 -12.37 -6.97 -4.58
CA ASP A 370 -12.36 -8.09 -3.64
C ASP A 370 -11.69 -9.35 -4.22
N SER A 371 -11.75 -9.53 -5.54
CA SER A 371 -11.22 -10.70 -6.24
C SER A 371 -9.71 -10.61 -6.54
N TRP A 372 -9.01 -9.60 -6.02
CA TRP A 372 -7.56 -9.41 -6.15
C TRP A 372 -6.78 -9.95 -4.93
N ALA A 373 -7.36 -10.87 -4.15
CA ALA A 373 -6.83 -11.34 -2.85
C ALA A 373 -5.41 -11.90 -2.92
N HIS A 374 -5.04 -12.47 -4.07
CA HIS A 374 -3.72 -13.07 -4.31
C HIS A 374 -2.72 -12.13 -4.97
N GLN A 375 -3.10 -10.87 -5.23
CA GLN A 375 -2.21 -9.83 -5.75
C GLN A 375 -1.88 -8.86 -4.62
N HIS A 376 -0.66 -9.00 -4.10
CA HIS A 376 -0.15 -8.22 -2.99
C HIS A 376 0.43 -6.89 -3.46
N THR A 377 1.12 -6.86 -4.60
CA THR A 377 1.82 -5.65 -5.08
C THR A 377 1.36 -5.20 -6.47
N LEU A 378 0.79 -6.11 -7.27
CA LEU A 378 0.30 -5.77 -8.61
C LEU A 378 -0.99 -4.94 -8.54
N CYS A 379 -1.06 -3.93 -9.41
CA CYS A 379 -2.26 -3.15 -9.66
C CYS A 379 -2.43 -2.81 -11.15
N PRO A 380 -3.62 -2.37 -11.58
CA PRO A 380 -3.84 -1.88 -12.93
C PRO A 380 -2.92 -0.69 -13.23
N LYS A 381 -2.27 -0.74 -14.40
CA LYS A 381 -1.51 0.37 -14.94
C LYS A 381 -2.44 1.55 -15.20
N PRO A 382 -2.12 2.77 -14.73
CA PRO A 382 -2.93 3.95 -15.00
C PRO A 382 -3.16 4.16 -16.50
N GLY A 383 -4.40 4.47 -16.88
CA GLY A 383 -4.79 4.71 -18.27
C GLY A 383 -5.14 3.46 -19.09
N VAL A 384 -4.95 2.26 -18.55
CA VAL A 384 -5.43 1.03 -19.22
C VAL A 384 -6.95 0.96 -19.14
N PRO A 385 -7.66 0.79 -20.28
CA PRO A 385 -9.09 0.58 -20.29
C PRO A 385 -9.53 -0.67 -19.51
N VAL A 386 -10.69 -0.60 -18.87
CA VAL A 386 -11.22 -1.69 -18.04
C VAL A 386 -11.39 -2.98 -18.86
N ASP A 387 -11.88 -2.90 -20.08
CA ASP A 387 -12.08 -4.07 -20.95
C ASP A 387 -10.76 -4.75 -21.37
N VAL A 388 -9.68 -3.97 -21.56
CA VAL A 388 -8.34 -4.52 -21.79
C VAL A 388 -7.85 -5.26 -20.55
N LEU A 389 -7.99 -4.65 -19.36
CA LEU A 389 -7.64 -5.29 -18.09
C LEU A 389 -8.40 -6.61 -17.90
N GLU A 390 -9.73 -6.60 -18.05
CA GLU A 390 -10.59 -7.79 -17.94
C GLU A 390 -10.20 -8.88 -18.96
N TRP A 391 -9.78 -8.50 -20.17
CA TRP A 391 -9.32 -9.46 -21.18
C TRP A 391 -8.04 -10.18 -20.75
N TYR A 392 -7.04 -9.47 -20.20
CA TYR A 392 -5.83 -10.12 -19.66
C TYR A 392 -6.13 -11.00 -18.45
N ILE A 393 -7.05 -10.58 -17.57
CA ILE A 393 -7.48 -11.38 -16.42
C ILE A 393 -8.15 -12.67 -16.90
N ALA A 394 -9.03 -12.58 -17.91
CA ALA A 394 -9.64 -13.74 -18.54
C ALA A 394 -8.59 -14.65 -19.20
N LEU A 395 -7.58 -14.09 -19.86
CA LEU A 395 -6.48 -14.85 -20.47
C LEU A 395 -5.67 -15.62 -19.41
N ILE A 396 -5.33 -14.98 -18.29
CA ILE A 396 -4.63 -15.60 -17.15
C ILE A 396 -5.47 -16.72 -16.54
N ARG A 397 -6.76 -16.46 -16.30
CA ARG A 397 -7.70 -17.45 -15.75
C ARG A 397 -7.81 -18.68 -16.65
N GLU A 398 -8.02 -18.47 -17.95
CA GLU A 398 -8.12 -19.56 -18.93
C GLU A 398 -6.83 -20.39 -19.00
N GLU A 399 -5.68 -19.72 -19.06
CA GLU A 399 -4.39 -20.42 -19.17
C GLU A 399 -4.02 -21.19 -17.90
N THR A 400 -4.22 -20.61 -16.73
CA THR A 400 -3.95 -21.29 -15.45
C THR A 400 -4.89 -22.48 -15.25
N THR A 401 -6.16 -22.35 -15.64
CA THR A 401 -7.14 -23.45 -15.60
C THR A 401 -6.74 -24.58 -16.55
N ASN A 402 -6.34 -24.26 -17.78
CA ASN A 402 -5.88 -25.25 -18.75
C ASN A 402 -4.56 -25.91 -18.32
N PHE A 403 -3.65 -25.15 -17.71
CA PHE A 403 -2.39 -25.68 -17.22
C PHE A 403 -2.62 -26.68 -16.08
N LEU A 404 -3.53 -26.36 -15.14
CA LEU A 404 -3.88 -27.27 -14.05
C LEU A 404 -4.51 -28.57 -14.54
N THR A 405 -5.48 -28.49 -15.46
CA THR A 405 -6.17 -29.67 -15.98
C THR A 405 -5.26 -30.60 -16.77
N GLN A 406 -4.17 -30.07 -17.34
CA GLN A 406 -3.21 -30.85 -18.14
C GLN A 406 -2.06 -31.43 -17.31
N ASN A 407 -1.63 -30.77 -16.23
CA ASN A 407 -0.35 -31.06 -15.57
C ASN A 407 -0.45 -31.49 -14.10
N ILE A 408 -1.60 -31.34 -13.43
CA ILE A 408 -1.74 -31.71 -12.02
C ILE A 408 -2.48 -33.05 -11.88
N HIS A 409 -1.94 -33.95 -11.03
CA HIS A 409 -2.56 -35.24 -10.71
C HIS A 409 -3.93 -35.08 -10.02
N GLU A 410 -4.87 -35.98 -10.35
CA GLU A 410 -6.26 -36.03 -9.84
C GLU A 410 -6.42 -35.83 -8.33
N LYS A 411 -5.47 -36.33 -7.51
CA LYS A 411 -5.50 -36.17 -6.04
C LYS A 411 -5.27 -34.73 -5.56
N THR A 412 -4.42 -33.96 -6.24
CA THR A 412 -4.18 -32.56 -5.89
C THR A 412 -5.32 -31.68 -6.40
N LEU A 413 -5.97 -32.07 -7.51
CA LEU A 413 -7.19 -31.42 -8.01
C LEU A 413 -8.39 -31.54 -7.06
N SER A 414 -8.48 -32.58 -6.22
CA SER A 414 -9.53 -32.69 -5.19
C SER A 414 -9.32 -31.78 -3.97
N GLU A 415 -8.09 -31.34 -3.69
CA GLU A 415 -7.79 -30.44 -2.55
C GLU A 415 -7.94 -28.95 -2.92
N ILE A 416 -7.87 -28.64 -4.21
CA ILE A 416 -7.92 -27.27 -4.73
C ILE A 416 -9.27 -26.57 -4.53
N PRO A 417 -10.45 -27.23 -4.71
CA PRO A 417 -11.75 -26.63 -4.45
C PRO A 417 -11.93 -26.20 -2.99
N HIS A 418 -11.49 -27.03 -2.03
CA HIS A 418 -11.50 -26.67 -0.61
C HIS A 418 -10.60 -25.45 -0.33
N LYS A 419 -9.44 -25.38 -0.98
CA LYS A 419 -8.56 -24.20 -0.89
C LYS A 419 -9.16 -22.96 -1.58
N LEU A 420 -9.98 -23.10 -2.62
CA LEU A 420 -10.66 -21.99 -3.29
C LEU A 420 -11.79 -21.39 -2.43
N GLU A 421 -12.55 -22.25 -1.75
CA GLU A 421 -13.58 -21.82 -0.79
C GLU A 421 -12.97 -21.09 0.41
N ASP A 422 -11.78 -21.51 0.85
CA ASP A 422 -11.05 -20.88 1.95
C ASP A 422 -10.34 -19.57 1.55
N THR A 423 -10.09 -19.32 0.26
CA THR A 423 -9.31 -18.14 -0.20
C THR A 423 -10.15 -16.94 -0.64
N ASP A 424 -11.48 -16.99 -0.53
CA ASP A 424 -12.41 -15.98 -1.07
C ASP A 424 -12.21 -15.69 -2.58
N ASP A 425 -11.44 -16.51 -3.31
CA ASP A 425 -11.20 -16.32 -4.74
C ASP A 425 -12.37 -16.92 -5.50
N HIS A 426 -13.23 -16.07 -6.05
CA HIS A 426 -14.32 -16.45 -6.96
C HIS A 426 -13.81 -17.04 -8.30
N GLY A 427 -12.55 -17.49 -8.37
CA GLY A 427 -11.86 -17.97 -9.55
C GLY A 427 -11.54 -16.84 -10.54
N TYR A 428 -11.43 -15.60 -10.08
CA TYR A 428 -11.37 -14.43 -10.97
C TYR A 428 -10.08 -14.43 -11.79
N PHE A 429 -8.95 -14.73 -11.15
CA PHE A 429 -7.64 -14.96 -11.77
C PHE A 429 -7.37 -16.45 -12.07
N GLY A 430 -8.37 -17.32 -11.90
CA GLY A 430 -8.21 -18.77 -12.02
C GLY A 430 -7.27 -19.31 -10.94
N PHE A 431 -6.23 -20.03 -11.36
CA PHE A 431 -5.29 -20.68 -10.46
C PHE A 431 -3.90 -20.04 -10.46
N ALA A 432 -3.82 -18.76 -10.83
CA ALA A 432 -2.56 -18.02 -10.81
C ALA A 432 -1.86 -18.08 -9.44
N TRP A 433 -2.63 -18.13 -8.36
CA TRP A 433 -2.11 -18.26 -6.98
C TRP A 433 -1.37 -19.58 -6.73
N VAL A 434 -1.72 -20.67 -7.45
CA VAL A 434 -1.00 -21.95 -7.39
C VAL A 434 0.38 -21.81 -8.01
N GLU A 435 0.48 -21.14 -9.17
CA GLU A 435 1.75 -20.88 -9.84
C GLU A 435 2.62 -19.84 -9.09
N LEU A 436 2.01 -18.91 -8.34
CA LEU A 436 2.75 -18.03 -7.43
C LEU A 436 3.44 -18.82 -6.32
N ASN A 437 2.84 -19.93 -5.87
CA ASN A 437 3.38 -20.83 -4.85
C ASN A 437 3.99 -20.08 -3.65
N LEU A 438 3.22 -19.13 -3.11
CA LEU A 438 3.69 -18.30 -2.00
C LEU A 438 4.01 -19.17 -0.79
N PRO A 439 5.08 -18.85 -0.04
CA PRO A 439 5.45 -19.61 1.14
C PRO A 439 4.41 -19.42 2.26
N ASP A 440 4.60 -20.13 3.36
CA ASP A 440 3.76 -19.95 4.55
C ASP A 440 3.74 -18.49 5.02
N GLN A 441 2.73 -18.14 5.83
CA GLN A 441 2.54 -16.77 6.28
C GLN A 441 3.75 -16.23 7.06
N LYS A 442 4.45 -17.05 7.85
CA LYS A 442 5.60 -16.59 8.65
C LYS A 442 6.78 -16.21 7.75
N ALA A 443 7.09 -17.04 6.77
CA ALA A 443 8.12 -16.79 5.78
C ALA A 443 7.75 -15.60 4.89
N LEU A 444 6.49 -15.54 4.41
CA LEU A 444 6.00 -14.43 3.60
C LEU A 444 6.08 -13.09 4.34
N ALA A 445 5.87 -13.08 5.66
CA ALA A 445 5.94 -11.86 6.47
C ALA A 445 7.31 -11.15 6.39
N GLN A 446 8.37 -11.94 6.23
CA GLN A 446 9.76 -11.45 6.17
C GLN A 446 10.18 -11.00 4.78
N TRP A 447 9.43 -11.39 3.74
CA TRP A 447 9.74 -10.97 2.38
C TRP A 447 9.58 -9.47 2.23
N THR A 448 10.43 -8.87 1.41
CA THR A 448 10.29 -7.47 1.02
C THR A 448 9.17 -7.33 -0.03
N LEU A 449 8.58 -6.13 -0.14
CA LEU A 449 7.62 -5.84 -1.20
C LEU A 449 8.26 -5.91 -2.60
N LYS A 450 9.58 -5.74 -2.68
CA LYS A 450 10.35 -5.90 -3.92
C LYS A 450 10.44 -7.38 -4.32
N ASP A 451 10.80 -8.26 -3.39
CA ASP A 451 10.91 -9.70 -3.67
C ASP A 451 9.56 -10.30 -4.07
N LEU A 452 8.52 -9.97 -3.30
CA LEU A 452 7.15 -10.40 -3.61
C LEU A 452 6.67 -9.84 -4.95
N GLY A 453 6.90 -8.56 -5.22
CA GLY A 453 6.48 -7.95 -6.49
C GLY A 453 7.24 -8.47 -7.71
N ASN A 454 8.52 -8.81 -7.56
CA ASN A 454 9.28 -9.46 -8.62
C ASN A 454 8.75 -10.85 -8.93
N LEU A 455 8.42 -11.65 -7.90
CA LEU A 455 7.80 -12.96 -8.07
C LEU A 455 6.45 -12.83 -8.79
N GLU A 456 5.56 -11.96 -8.30
CA GLU A 456 4.24 -11.76 -8.90
C GLU A 456 4.32 -11.34 -10.36
N MET A 457 5.16 -10.35 -10.66
CA MET A 457 5.36 -9.86 -12.03
C MET A 457 5.94 -10.95 -12.93
N CYS A 458 6.92 -11.72 -12.46
CA CYS A 458 7.53 -12.80 -13.23
C CYS A 458 6.50 -13.88 -13.59
N VAL A 459 5.75 -14.37 -12.60
CA VAL A 459 4.73 -15.42 -12.77
C VAL A 459 3.62 -14.95 -13.71
N PHE A 460 3.09 -13.75 -13.50
CA PHE A 460 1.99 -13.23 -14.33
C PHE A 460 2.43 -13.03 -15.79
N ARG A 461 3.65 -12.53 -16.02
CA ARG A 461 4.20 -12.42 -17.38
C ARG A 461 4.39 -13.80 -18.02
N ALA A 462 4.92 -14.77 -17.28
CA ALA A 462 5.12 -16.13 -17.77
C ALA A 462 3.80 -16.81 -18.17
N ILE A 463 2.74 -16.64 -17.37
CA ILE A 463 1.39 -17.15 -17.68
C ILE A 463 0.88 -16.52 -18.99
N VAL A 464 0.96 -15.19 -19.12
CA VAL A 464 0.50 -14.48 -20.32
C VAL A 464 1.31 -14.88 -21.55
N GLU A 465 2.64 -14.94 -21.46
CA GLU A 465 3.49 -15.40 -22.56
C GLU A 465 3.12 -16.82 -23.02
N ARG A 466 2.89 -17.73 -22.07
CA ARG A 466 2.47 -19.11 -22.36
C ARG A 466 1.11 -19.15 -23.06
N ALA A 467 0.16 -18.34 -22.59
CA ALA A 467 -1.19 -18.23 -23.17
C ALA A 467 -1.20 -17.70 -24.61
N LEU A 468 -0.26 -16.80 -24.92
CA LEU A 468 -0.10 -16.19 -26.25
C LEU A 468 0.67 -17.12 -27.20
N ARG A 469 1.72 -17.82 -26.73
CA ARG A 469 2.47 -18.79 -27.56
C ARG A 469 1.62 -19.97 -28.02
N ARG A 470 0.69 -20.46 -27.20
CA ARG A 470 -0.23 -21.55 -27.58
C ARG A 470 -1.20 -21.17 -28.70
N ALA A 471 -1.36 -19.88 -28.98
CA ALA A 471 -2.30 -19.35 -29.96
C ALA A 471 -1.62 -18.89 -31.26
N ALA A 472 -0.28 -18.89 -31.30
CA ALA A 472 0.52 -18.74 -32.50
C ALA A 472 0.78 -20.12 -33.11
#